data_AF-A0A7W9BE32-F1
#
_entry.id   AF-A0A7W9BE32-F1
#
_cell.length_a   1.000
_cell.length_b   1.000
_cell.length_c   1.000
_cell.angle_alpha   90.00
_cell.angle_beta   90.00
_cell.angle_gamma   90.00
#
_symmetry.space_group_name_H-M   'P 1'
#
loop_
_entity.id
_entity.type
_entity.pdbx_description
1 polymer ?
#
loop_
_entity_poly.entity_id
_entity_poly.type
_entity_poly.pdbx_seq_one_letter_code
_entity_poly.pdbx_strand_id
1 'polypeptide(L)'
;MPCQHVSMPGGGTAIVCTSRTRQRCACGRPATLLCDWTVERQRSGTCDKPLCRTCSTSPAPDKDLCAAHATEFTRWAAARAAKPPVEGLLL
;
A
#
# COMPACT_ATOMS: atom_id res chain seq x y z
N MET A 1 15.25 -17.39 6.28
CA MET A 1 16.29 -16.42 5.85
C MET A 1 17.52 -16.64 6.71
N PRO A 2 18.71 -16.77 6.12
CA PRO A 2 19.94 -16.94 6.90
C PRO A 2 20.29 -15.64 7.62
N CYS A 3 20.69 -15.71 8.88
CA CYS A 3 21.22 -14.57 9.62
C CYS A 3 22.56 -14.13 9.00
N GLN A 4 22.84 -12.81 8.98
CA GLN A 4 24.14 -12.29 8.54
C GLN A 4 25.11 -12.25 9.72
N HIS A 5 26.33 -12.74 9.52
CA HIS A 5 27.42 -12.56 10.47
C HIS A 5 28.18 -11.28 10.10
N VAL A 6 28.33 -10.37 11.04
CA VAL A 6 28.98 -9.06 10.84
C VAL A 6 30.16 -8.96 11.79
N SER A 7 31.36 -8.74 11.23
CA SER A 7 32.57 -8.49 12.01
C SER A 7 32.52 -7.10 12.64
N MET A 8 32.73 -7.00 13.95
CA MET A 8 32.73 -5.74 14.67
C MET A 8 34.15 -5.16 14.79
N PRO A 9 34.31 -3.82 14.81
CA PRO A 9 35.57 -3.18 15.14
C PRO A 9 36.03 -3.61 16.54
N GLY A 10 37.29 -4.04 16.68
CA GLY A 10 37.86 -4.46 17.98
C GLY A 10 37.83 -5.96 18.25
N GLY A 11 37.38 -6.79 17.30
CA GLY A 11 37.41 -8.24 17.44
C GLY A 11 36.15 -8.78 18.12
N GLY A 12 35.17 -9.16 17.32
CA GLY A 12 33.92 -9.75 17.75
C GLY A 12 33.03 -10.05 16.54
N THR A 13 32.11 -11.00 16.66
CA THR A 13 31.14 -11.33 15.61
C THR A 13 29.73 -11.07 16.12
N ALA A 14 28.96 -10.25 15.40
CA ALA A 14 27.54 -10.07 15.61
C ALA A 14 26.76 -10.98 14.65
N ILE A 15 25.68 -11.60 15.12
CA ILE A 15 24.73 -12.34 14.28
C ILE A 15 23.48 -11.48 14.14
N VAL A 16 23.23 -10.98 12.94
CA VAL A 16 22.06 -10.15 12.62
C VAL A 16 21.02 -11.02 11.93
N CYS A 17 19.99 -11.40 12.69
CA CYS A 17 18.83 -12.10 12.16
C CYS A 17 17.74 -11.07 11.81
N THR A 18 17.51 -10.81 10.51
CA THR A 18 16.39 -9.98 10.08
C THR A 18 15.13 -10.83 9.95
N SER A 19 14.08 -10.51 10.71
CA SER A 19 12.85 -11.32 10.74
C SER A 19 11.99 -11.19 9.49
N ARG A 20 12.14 -10.13 8.68
CA ARG A 20 11.39 -9.91 7.42
C ARG A 20 12.23 -9.17 6.39
N THR A 21 12.23 -9.65 5.15
CA THR A 21 12.69 -8.88 3.99
C THR A 21 11.80 -7.64 3.90
N ARG A 22 12.39 -6.44 3.88
CA ARG A 22 11.62 -5.20 3.68
C ARG A 22 10.83 -5.34 2.39
N GLN A 23 9.52 -5.10 2.46
CA GLN A 23 8.70 -5.14 1.26
C GLN A 23 9.18 -4.10 0.27
N ARG A 24 9.12 -4.44 -1.01
CA ARG A 24 9.52 -3.57 -2.11
C ARG A 24 8.31 -3.22 -2.93
N CYS A 25 8.28 -1.97 -3.38
CA CYS A 25 7.34 -1.55 -4.40
C CYS A 25 7.66 -2.28 -5.71
N ALA A 26 6.67 -2.36 -6.61
CA ALA A 26 6.87 -2.92 -7.95
C ALA A 26 8.00 -2.23 -8.73
N CYS A 27 8.32 -0.97 -8.42
CA CYS A 27 9.46 -0.24 -8.99
C CYS A 27 10.83 -0.58 -8.37
N GLY A 28 10.89 -1.50 -7.39
CA GLY A 28 12.11 -1.94 -6.73
C GLY A 28 12.55 -1.12 -5.51
N ARG A 29 11.98 0.07 -5.29
CA ARG A 29 12.25 0.91 -4.11
C ARG A 29 11.66 0.30 -2.83
N PRO A 30 12.21 0.61 -1.63
CA PRO A 30 11.61 0.22 -0.36
C PRO A 30 10.16 0.72 -0.27
N ALA A 31 9.24 -0.17 0.09
CA ALA A 31 7.86 0.20 0.35
C ALA A 31 7.70 0.68 1.79
N THR A 32 6.98 1.79 1.94
CA THR A 32 6.65 2.39 3.25
C THR A 32 5.15 2.57 3.44
N LEU A 33 4.36 2.28 2.40
CA LEU A 33 2.91 2.45 2.34
C LEU A 33 2.29 1.17 1.77
N LEU A 34 0.98 1.00 1.96
CA LEU A 34 0.18 -0.08 1.39
C LEU A 34 -0.99 0.50 0.60
N CYS A 35 -1.53 -0.26 -0.34
CA CYS A 35 -2.71 0.17 -1.09
C CYS A 35 -3.99 -0.10 -0.30
N ASP A 36 -4.76 0.96 -0.03
CA ASP A 36 -5.99 0.93 0.78
C ASP A 36 -7.28 0.66 -0.03
N TRP A 37 -7.16 0.35 -1.33
CA TRP A 37 -8.34 0.07 -2.15
C TRP A 37 -9.07 -1.16 -1.63
N THR A 38 -10.38 -1.05 -1.41
CA THR A 38 -11.21 -2.15 -0.93
C THR A 38 -11.36 -3.23 -2.00
N VAL A 39 -11.14 -4.48 -1.64
CA VAL A 39 -11.26 -5.65 -2.53
C VAL A 39 -12.08 -6.72 -1.80
N GLU A 40 -13.35 -6.88 -2.18
CA GLU A 40 -14.34 -7.73 -1.47
C GLU A 40 -13.91 -9.19 -1.31
N ARG A 41 -13.16 -9.74 -2.28
CA ARG A 41 -12.72 -11.15 -2.25
C ARG A 41 -11.39 -11.37 -1.55
N GLN A 42 -10.75 -10.30 -1.06
CA GLN A 42 -9.47 -10.40 -0.37
C GLN A 42 -9.69 -10.56 1.13
N ARG A 43 -8.99 -11.49 1.78
CA ARG A 43 -9.16 -11.76 3.22
C ARG A 43 -8.92 -10.52 4.10
N SER A 44 -7.98 -9.66 3.73
CA SER A 44 -7.72 -8.41 4.45
C SER A 44 -8.75 -7.31 4.15
N GLY A 45 -9.59 -7.48 3.13
CA GLY A 45 -10.54 -6.48 2.66
C GLY A 45 -9.92 -5.36 1.84
N THR A 46 -8.60 -5.24 1.79
CA THR A 46 -7.84 -4.20 1.08
C THR A 46 -6.78 -4.81 0.18
N CYS A 47 -6.39 -4.08 -0.86
CA CYS A 47 -5.39 -4.52 -1.83
C CYS A 47 -4.04 -4.88 -1.18
N ASP A 48 -3.59 -4.08 -0.20
CA ASP A 48 -2.33 -4.27 0.55
C ASP A 48 -1.06 -4.36 -0.30
N LYS A 49 -1.11 -3.90 -1.55
CA LYS A 49 0.08 -3.88 -2.41
C LYS A 49 1.12 -2.94 -1.81
N PRO A 50 2.41 -3.36 -1.67
CA PRO A 50 3.46 -2.50 -1.15
C PRO A 50 3.79 -1.35 -2.10
N LEU A 51 3.80 -0.13 -1.56
CA LEU A 51 4.03 1.12 -2.29
C LEU A 51 5.18 1.91 -1.68
N CYS A 52 5.99 2.52 -2.56
CA CYS A 52 6.88 3.62 -2.15
C CYS A 52 6.13 4.94 -2.31
N ARG A 53 6.55 5.97 -1.58
CA ARG A 53 5.91 7.31 -1.62
C ARG A 53 5.77 7.88 -3.03
N THR A 54 6.72 7.61 -3.92
CA THR A 54 6.70 8.11 -5.31
C THR A 54 5.68 7.40 -6.20
N CYS A 55 5.35 6.13 -5.89
CA CYS A 55 4.42 5.34 -6.69
C CYS A 55 3.01 5.28 -6.08
N SER A 56 2.78 5.98 -4.97
CA SER A 56 1.45 6.11 -4.37
C SER A 56 0.69 7.27 -5.01
N THR A 57 -0.63 7.13 -5.09
CA THR A 57 -1.57 8.23 -5.31
C THR A 57 -2.43 8.36 -4.07
N SER A 58 -2.47 9.54 -3.45
CA SER A 58 -3.20 9.76 -2.20
C SER A 58 -4.44 10.63 -2.44
N PRO A 59 -5.61 10.03 -2.72
CA PRO A 59 -6.83 10.80 -3.02
C PRO A 59 -7.45 11.50 -1.80
N ALA A 60 -7.07 11.08 -0.60
CA ALA A 60 -7.52 11.62 0.67
C ALA A 60 -6.40 11.48 1.72
N PRO A 61 -6.45 12.23 2.84
CA PRO A 61 -5.53 12.01 3.95
C PRO A 61 -5.51 10.55 4.40
N ASP A 62 -4.31 10.03 4.66
CA ASP A 62 -4.10 8.66 5.14
C ASP A 62 -4.72 7.57 4.25
N LYS A 63 -4.83 7.83 2.94
CA LYS A 63 -5.29 6.87 1.93
C LYS A 63 -4.30 6.83 0.79
N ASP A 64 -3.80 5.64 0.48
CA ASP A 64 -2.80 5.41 -0.54
C ASP A 64 -3.26 4.38 -1.56
N LEU A 65 -3.11 4.69 -2.85
CA LEU A 65 -3.53 3.83 -3.94
C LEU A 65 -2.37 3.49 -4.86
N CYS A 66 -2.33 2.23 -5.31
CA CYS A 66 -1.46 1.80 -6.40
C CYS A 66 -1.99 2.33 -7.74
N ALA A 67 -1.14 2.39 -8.77
CA ALA A 67 -1.52 2.93 -10.09
C ALA A 67 -2.82 2.33 -10.69
N ALA A 68 -3.03 1.02 -10.52
CA ALA A 68 -4.25 0.37 -10.97
C ALA A 68 -5.49 0.92 -10.25
N HIS A 69 -5.45 0.93 -8.91
CA HIS A 69 -6.56 1.40 -8.10
C HIS A 69 -6.72 2.92 -8.09
N ALA A 70 -5.67 3.69 -8.41
CA ALA A 70 -5.80 5.12 -8.67
C ALA A 70 -6.68 5.38 -9.90
N THR A 71 -6.53 4.56 -10.95
CA THR A 71 -7.40 4.62 -12.14
C THR A 71 -8.84 4.25 -11.80
N GLU A 72 -9.04 3.21 -10.99
CA GLU A 72 -10.37 2.82 -10.52
C GLU A 72 -11.01 3.89 -9.64
N PHE A 73 -10.24 4.54 -8.76
CA PHE A 73 -10.69 5.66 -7.96
C PHE A 73 -11.21 6.80 -8.83
N THR A 74 -10.47 7.19 -9.88
CA THR A 74 -10.92 8.24 -10.80
C THR A 74 -12.27 7.89 -11.44
N ARG A 75 -12.46 6.63 -11.86
CA ARG A 75 -13.73 6.16 -12.43
C ARG A 75 -14.86 6.17 -11.41
N TRP A 76 -14.61 5.68 -10.20
CA TRP A 76 -15.57 5.68 -9.10
C TRP A 76 -15.98 7.10 -8.70
N ALA A 77 -15.02 8.02 -8.60
CA ALA A 77 -15.26 9.41 -8.25
C ALA A 77 -16.10 10.12 -9.33
N ALA A 78 -15.77 9.91 -10.60
CA ALA A 78 -16.55 10.44 -11.72
C ALA A 78 -17.99 9.91 -11.72
N ALA A 79 -18.19 8.61 -11.49
CA ALA A 79 -19.51 8.00 -11.43
C ALA A 79 -20.36 8.56 -10.29
N ARG A 80 -19.75 8.86 -9.12
CA ARG A 80 -20.44 9.49 -7.99
C ARG A 80 -20.74 10.97 -8.22
N ALA A 81 -19.86 11.69 -8.90
CA ALA A 81 -20.12 13.08 -9.28
C ALA A 81 -21.27 13.20 -10.30
N ALA A 82 -21.44 12.21 -11.18
CA ALA A 82 -22.49 12.18 -12.19
C ALA A 82 -23.87 11.74 -11.65
N LYS A 83 -23.95 11.18 -10.44
CA LYS A 83 -25.23 10.76 -9.86
C LYS A 83 -25.98 12.01 -9.35
N PRO A 84 -27.18 12.33 -9.85
CA PRO A 84 -27.97 13.42 -9.30
C PRO A 84 -28.27 13.14 -7.81
N PRO A 85 -28.49 14.18 -6.99
CA PRO A 85 -28.90 13.99 -5.59
C PRO A 85 -30.13 13.07 -5.57
N VAL A 86 -30.10 12.06 -4.71
CA VAL A 86 -31.25 11.18 -4.52
C VAL A 86 -32.37 12.00 -3.85
N GLU A 87 -33.32 12.44 -4.65
CA GLU A 87 -34.56 13.02 -4.17
C GLU A 87 -35.47 11.87 -3.74
N GLY A 88 -35.86 11.85 -2.45
CA GLY A 88 -36.95 11.00 -1.95
C GLY A 88 -36.53 9.74 -1.19
N LEU A 89 -36.15 9.90 0.09
CA LEU A 89 -36.48 8.91 1.12
C LEU A 89 -37.68 9.45 1.92
N LEU A 90 -38.87 9.31 1.33
CA LEU A 90 -40.16 9.44 2.02
C LEU A 90 -41.09 8.38 1.44
N LEU A 91 -41.05 7.20 2.02
CA LEU A 91 -42.17 6.26 2.16
C LEU A 91 -42.01 5.56 3.51
#